data_AF-A0A0M2DSP9-F1
#
_entry.id   AF-A0A0M2DSP9-F1
#
_cell.length_a   1.000
_cell.length_b   1.000
_cell.length_c   1.000
_cell.angle_alpha   90.00
_cell.angle_beta   90.00
_cell.angle_gamma   90.00
#
_symmetry.space_group_name_H-M   'P 1'
#
loop_
_entity.id
_entity.type
_entity.pdbx_description
1 polymer ?
#
loop_
_entity_poly.entity_id
_entity_poly.type
_entity_poly.pdbx_seq_one_letter_code
_entity_poly.pdbx_strand_id
1 'polypeptide(L)'
;MSEQIARQIVFGQRPKGVVHSLKITMLDGTEGLLPVTFRYRDRVEFGAFLDGIFATEAPAFDATAGQPSTQQQRGVVQLNGQYIHGCLQEWGLDVPFTLDNCIQLATELPAAVQAVMDTYRRLCLEGRLGN
;
A
#
# COMPACT_ATOMS: atom_id res chain seq x y z
N MET A 1 13.02 -14.92 22.45
CA MET A 1 11.68 -14.73 23.05
C MET A 1 11.41 -13.24 23.06
N SER A 2 10.65 -12.73 22.09
CA SER A 2 10.33 -11.30 22.04
C SER A 2 9.09 -11.08 22.90
N GLU A 3 9.26 -10.39 24.03
CA GLU A 3 8.20 -10.05 24.98
C GLU A 3 7.05 -9.35 24.25
N GLN A 4 5.88 -9.99 24.23
CA GLN A 4 4.63 -9.33 23.88
C GLN A 4 4.26 -8.39 25.03
N ILE A 5 4.71 -7.13 24.93
CA ILE A 5 4.26 -6.06 25.83
C ILE A 5 2.80 -5.77 25.48
N ALA A 6 1.87 -6.46 26.16
CA ALA A 6 0.46 -6.13 26.13
C ALA A 6 0.28 -4.76 26.79
N ARG A 7 0.12 -3.71 25.98
CA ARG A 7 -0.17 -2.36 26.45
C ARG A 7 -1.66 -2.25 26.78
N GLN A 8 -1.98 -1.55 27.85
CA GLN A 8 -3.35 -1.19 28.20
C GLN A 8 -3.97 -0.37 27.06
N ILE A 9 -5.19 -0.73 26.63
CA ILE A 9 -5.89 -0.02 25.55
C ILE A 9 -6.17 1.41 26.02
N VAL A 10 -5.53 2.40 25.40
CA VAL A 10 -5.75 3.82 25.69
C VAL A 10 -6.46 4.45 24.50
N PHE A 11 -7.70 4.87 24.70
CA PHE A 11 -8.43 5.64 23.70
C PHE A 11 -7.67 6.92 23.37
N GLY A 12 -7.41 7.15 22.07
CA GLY A 12 -6.75 8.36 21.57
C GLY A 12 -5.23 8.25 21.32
N GLN A 13 -4.57 7.15 21.68
CA GLN A 13 -3.18 6.92 21.23
C GLN A 13 -3.16 6.40 19.79
N ARG A 14 -3.06 7.34 18.84
CA ARG A 14 -2.84 7.06 17.42
C ARG A 14 -1.32 6.97 17.16
N PRO A 15 -0.75 5.80 16.81
CA PRO A 15 0.63 5.71 16.36
C PRO A 15 0.82 6.62 15.14
N LYS A 16 1.79 7.55 15.17
CA LYS A 16 1.97 8.50 14.06
C LYS A 16 2.41 7.84 12.75
N GLY A 17 3.02 6.66 12.83
CA GLY A 17 3.39 5.84 11.69
C GLY A 17 3.81 4.45 12.16
N VAL A 18 3.55 3.44 11.33
CA VAL A 18 3.93 2.05 11.61
C VAL A 18 5.05 1.64 10.67
N VAL A 19 6.27 1.53 11.22
CA VAL A 19 7.41 1.00 10.47
C VAL A 19 7.23 -0.50 10.29
N HIS A 20 7.35 -0.97 9.05
CA HIS A 20 7.26 -2.37 8.71
C HIS A 20 8.30 -2.74 7.64
N SER A 21 8.77 -3.98 7.67
CA SER A 21 9.64 -4.51 6.61
C SER A 21 8.86 -5.57 5.86
N LEU A 22 8.47 -5.24 4.63
CA LEU A 22 7.74 -6.15 3.75
C LEU A 22 8.71 -7.10 3.08
N LYS A 23 8.45 -8.40 3.21
CA LYS A 23 9.14 -9.43 2.42
C LYS A 23 8.40 -9.61 1.12
N ILE A 24 9.09 -9.43 0.01
CA ILE A 24 8.54 -9.51 -1.34
C ILE A 24 9.30 -10.61 -2.06
N THR A 25 8.60 -11.62 -2.56
CA THR A 25 9.20 -12.62 -3.44
C THR A 25 9.40 -11.97 -4.82
N MET A 26 10.65 -11.85 -5.24
CA MET A 26 11.03 -11.35 -6.56
C MET A 26 10.84 -12.43 -7.63
N LEU A 27 10.83 -12.01 -8.90
CA LEU A 27 10.65 -12.91 -10.06
C LEU A 27 11.80 -13.92 -10.22
N ASP A 28 12.97 -13.61 -9.69
CA ASP A 28 14.12 -14.51 -9.65
C ASP A 28 14.05 -15.53 -8.48
N GLY A 29 12.98 -15.50 -7.68
CA GLY A 29 12.78 -16.34 -6.50
C GLY A 29 13.51 -15.84 -5.25
N THR A 30 14.21 -14.71 -5.31
CA THR A 30 14.86 -14.10 -4.14
C THR A 30 13.87 -13.31 -3.29
N GLU A 31 14.18 -13.16 -1.99
CA GLU A 31 13.38 -12.32 -1.08
C GLU A 31 13.93 -10.88 -1.08
N GLY A 32 13.16 -9.95 -1.63
CA GLY A 32 13.37 -8.53 -1.47
C GLY A 32 12.80 -8.04 -0.14
N LEU A 33 13.55 -7.19 0.56
CA LEU A 33 13.08 -6.49 1.75
C LEU A 33 12.75 -5.04 1.38
N LEU A 34 11.48 -4.66 1.52
CA LEU A 34 11.02 -3.29 1.34
C LEU A 34 10.68 -2.69 2.70
N PRO A 35 11.59 -1.89 3.30
CA PRO A 35 11.27 -1.10 4.48
C PRO A 35 10.27 0.01 4.11
N VAL A 36 9.14 0.06 4.80
CA VAL A 36 8.08 1.04 4.59
C VAL A 36 7.58 1.58 5.92
N THR A 37 7.15 2.85 5.92
CA THR A 37 6.42 3.43 7.05
C THR A 37 4.99 3.68 6.60
N PHE A 38 4.04 2.97 7.21
CA PHE A 38 2.62 3.13 6.93
C PHE A 38 2.03 4.34 7.67
N ARG A 39 1.12 5.05 7.01
CA ARG A 39 0.27 6.07 7.61
C ARG A 39 -0.82 5.41 8.43
N TYR A 40 -0.85 5.67 9.72
CA TYR A 40 -1.93 5.16 10.55
C TYR A 40 -3.28 5.77 10.14
N ARG A 41 -4.28 4.92 9.98
CA ARG A 41 -5.69 5.28 9.77
C ARG A 41 -6.56 4.40 10.65
N ASP A 42 -7.61 4.97 11.23
CA ASP A 42 -8.66 4.18 11.86
C ASP A 42 -9.52 3.44 10.81
N ARG A 43 -10.44 2.59 11.27
CA ARG A 43 -11.29 1.78 10.38
C ARG A 43 -12.19 2.64 9.48
N VAL A 44 -12.62 3.81 9.93
CA VAL A 44 -13.47 4.73 9.18
C VAL A 44 -12.65 5.55 8.18
N GLU A 45 -11.50 6.07 8.61
CA GLU A 45 -10.50 6.74 7.77
C GLU A 45 -9.96 5.82 6.68
N PHE A 46 -9.79 4.52 6.97
CA PHE A 46 -9.43 3.51 5.97
C PHE A 46 -10.55 3.31 4.94
N GLY A 47 -11.81 3.27 5.37
CA GLY A 47 -12.96 3.24 4.46
C GLY A 47 -13.00 4.46 3.55
N ALA A 48 -12.89 5.66 4.12
CA ALA A 48 -12.86 6.92 3.36
C ALA A 48 -11.66 7.01 2.40
N PHE A 49 -10.53 6.41 2.77
CA PHE A 49 -9.37 6.28 1.90
C PHE A 49 -9.64 5.37 0.69
N LEU A 50 -10.26 4.21 0.91
CA LEU A 50 -10.67 3.32 -0.18
C LEU A 50 -11.69 4.02 -1.08
N ASP A 51 -12.68 4.69 -0.51
CA ASP A 51 -13.69 5.44 -1.26
C ASP A 51 -13.04 6.52 -2.12
N GLY A 52 -12.05 7.26 -1.61
CA GLY A 52 -11.32 8.26 -2.40
C GLY A 52 -10.51 7.67 -3.56
N ILE A 53 -9.92 6.48 -3.36
CA ILE A 53 -9.18 5.78 -4.42
C ILE A 53 -10.12 5.23 -5.49
N PHE A 54 -11.20 4.57 -5.08
CA PHE A 54 -12.14 3.95 -6.02
C PHE A 54 -13.14 4.94 -6.64
N ALA A 55 -13.32 6.13 -6.05
CA ALA A 55 -14.04 7.23 -6.67
C ALA A 55 -13.26 7.92 -7.79
N THR A 56 -11.93 7.71 -7.84
CA THR A 56 -11.14 8.13 -9.00
C THR A 56 -11.49 7.20 -10.16
N GLU A 57 -12.26 7.71 -11.12
CA GLU A 57 -12.62 6.95 -12.32
C GLU A 57 -11.33 6.40 -12.98
N ALA A 58 -11.29 5.07 -13.15
CA ALA A 58 -10.26 4.46 -13.98
C ALA A 58 -10.33 5.10 -15.38
N PRO A 59 -9.18 5.37 -16.03
CA PRO A 59 -9.17 6.01 -17.33
C PRO A 59 -10.11 5.27 -18.29
N ALA A 60 -11.06 6.01 -18.86
CA ALA A 60 -12.15 5.47 -19.66
C ALA A 60 -11.62 4.49 -20.71
N PHE A 61 -12.19 3.29 -20.71
CA PHE A 61 -11.86 2.24 -21.67
C PHE A 61 -12.26 2.70 -23.08
N ASP A 62 -11.27 2.86 -23.95
CA ASP A 62 -11.53 3.13 -25.36
C ASP A 62 -11.56 1.79 -26.10
N ALA A 63 -12.78 1.25 -26.25
CA ALA A 63 -13.03 0.00 -26.96
C ALA A 63 -12.57 0.05 -28.43
N THR A 64 -12.40 1.26 -28.99
CA THR A 64 -11.96 1.48 -30.38
C THR A 64 -10.45 1.54 -30.56
N ALA A 65 -9.64 1.59 -29.48
CA ALA A 65 -8.19 1.73 -29.56
C ALA A 65 -7.41 0.43 -29.88
N GLY A 66 -8.07 -0.71 -30.09
CA GLY A 66 -7.44 -1.96 -30.54
C GLY A 66 -6.45 -2.63 -29.56
N GLN A 67 -6.27 -2.08 -28.34
CA GLN A 67 -5.41 -2.61 -27.27
C GLN A 67 -6.10 -2.56 -25.89
N PRO A 68 -7.26 -3.22 -25.73
CA PRO A 68 -8.08 -3.13 -24.53
C PRO A 68 -7.37 -3.63 -23.26
N SER A 69 -6.55 -4.67 -23.37
CA SER A 69 -5.82 -5.27 -22.26
C SER A 69 -4.72 -4.36 -21.70
N THR A 70 -3.95 -3.72 -22.58
CA THR A 70 -2.88 -2.80 -22.20
C THR A 70 -3.43 -1.56 -21.49
N GLN A 71 -4.55 -1.02 -21.97
CA GLN A 71 -5.21 0.12 -21.33
C GLN A 71 -5.73 -0.23 -19.93
N GLN A 72 -6.34 -1.41 -19.77
CA GLN A 72 -6.80 -1.89 -18.47
C GLN A 72 -5.63 -2.04 -17.49
N GLN A 73 -4.51 -2.64 -17.90
CA GLN A 73 -3.34 -2.81 -17.04
C GLN A 73 -2.74 -1.46 -16.60
N ARG A 74 -2.69 -0.47 -17.50
CA ARG A 74 -2.25 0.89 -17.13
C ARG A 74 -3.12 1.52 -16.06
N GLY A 75 -4.45 1.36 -16.17
CA GLY A 75 -5.38 1.83 -15.15
C GLY A 75 -5.16 1.15 -13.79
N VAL A 76 -4.95 -0.17 -13.78
CA VAL A 76 -4.65 -0.94 -12.56
C VAL A 76 -3.35 -0.47 -11.90
N VAL A 77 -2.29 -0.29 -12.67
CA VAL A 77 -0.99 0.19 -12.15
C VAL A 77 -1.13 1.60 -11.56
N GLN A 78 -1.86 2.50 -12.22
CA GLN A 78 -2.11 3.85 -11.69
C GLN A 78 -2.85 3.79 -10.35
N LEU A 79 -3.92 3.00 -10.26
CA LEU A 79 -4.69 2.84 -9.04
C LEU A 79 -3.83 2.25 -7.90
N ASN A 80 -3.01 1.24 -8.22
CA ASN A 80 -2.07 0.63 -7.28
C ASN A 80 -1.01 1.63 -6.81
N GLY A 81 -0.46 2.45 -7.71
CA GLY A 81 0.48 3.52 -7.37
C GLY A 81 -0.14 4.56 -6.44
N GLN A 82 -1.38 4.98 -6.70
CA GLN A 82 -2.13 5.87 -5.82
C GLN A 82 -2.38 5.24 -4.45
N TYR A 83 -2.68 3.94 -4.41
CA TYR A 83 -2.86 3.20 -3.16
C TYR A 83 -1.58 3.19 -2.32
N ILE A 84 -0.45 2.82 -2.93
CA ILE A 84 0.86 2.78 -2.25
C ILE A 84 1.23 4.18 -1.75
N HIS A 85 1.12 5.20 -2.61
CA HIS A 85 1.42 6.57 -2.25
C HIS A 85 0.51 7.07 -1.10
N GLY A 86 -0.74 6.64 -1.10
CA GLY A 86 -1.73 7.03 -0.11
C GLY A 86 -1.59 6.30 1.23
N CYS A 87 -1.10 5.06 1.26
CA CYS A 87 -0.95 4.29 2.49
C CYS A 87 0.42 4.43 3.14
N LEU A 88 1.46 4.75 2.36
CA LEU A 88 2.81 4.96 2.86
C LEU A 88 3.08 6.44 3.16
N GLN A 89 3.90 6.67 4.17
CA GLN A 89 4.46 7.98 4.49
C GLN A 89 5.84 8.15 3.85
N GLU A 90 6.61 7.07 3.86
CA GLU A 90 7.97 6.98 3.34
C GLU A 90 8.28 5.49 3.07
N TRP A 91 9.29 5.27 2.24
CA TRP A 91 9.92 3.98 2.01
C TRP A 91 11.43 4.12 2.16
N GLY A 92 12.14 3.03 2.38
CA GLY A 92 13.61 3.03 2.42
C GLY A 92 14.24 2.60 1.10
N LEU A 93 13.65 2.99 -0.03
CA LEU A 93 14.26 2.81 -1.36
C LEU A 93 15.21 3.97 -1.68
N ASP A 94 16.18 3.71 -2.55
CA ASP A 94 17.14 4.71 -3.05
C ASP A 94 16.50 5.77 -3.98
N VAL A 95 15.24 5.56 -4.34
CA VAL A 95 14.44 6.49 -5.15
C VAL A 95 13.49 7.30 -4.26
N PRO A 96 13.22 8.58 -4.60
CA PRO A 96 12.35 9.42 -3.80
C PRO A 96 10.93 8.86 -3.74
N PHE A 97 10.24 9.04 -2.61
CA PHE A 97 8.84 8.62 -2.46
C PHE A 97 7.91 9.61 -3.16
N THR A 98 7.63 9.35 -4.44
CA THR A 98 6.71 10.12 -5.30
C THR A 98 5.65 9.22 -5.89
N LEU A 99 4.53 9.79 -6.35
CA LEU A 99 3.48 9.04 -7.03
C LEU A 99 4.02 8.29 -8.25
N ASP A 100 4.88 8.93 -9.06
CA ASP A 100 5.47 8.32 -10.25
C ASP A 100 6.30 7.08 -9.91
N ASN A 101 7.11 7.16 -8.86
CA ASN A 101 7.90 6.00 -8.41
C ASN A 101 7.00 4.91 -7.81
N CYS A 102 5.88 5.26 -7.18
CA CYS A 102 4.90 4.27 -6.71
C CYS A 102 4.21 3.55 -7.88
N ILE A 103 3.91 4.27 -8.97
CA ILE A 103 3.39 3.71 -10.22
C ILE A 103 4.46 2.80 -10.87
N GLN A 104 5.73 3.21 -10.85
CA GLN A 104 6.83 2.39 -11.33
C GLN A 104 6.95 1.09 -10.52
N LEU A 105 6.92 1.17 -9.18
CA LEU A 105 6.91 -0.02 -8.33
C LEU A 105 5.73 -0.95 -8.64
N ALA A 106 4.54 -0.38 -8.87
CA ALA A 106 3.36 -1.16 -9.25
C ALA A 106 3.45 -1.79 -10.64
N THR A 107 4.25 -1.21 -11.53
CA THR A 107 4.54 -1.76 -12.87
C THR A 107 5.54 -2.91 -12.80
N GLU A 108 6.65 -2.70 -12.07
CA GLU A 108 7.80 -3.60 -12.09
C GLU A 108 7.68 -4.74 -11.07
N LEU A 109 7.04 -4.48 -9.92
CA LEU A 109 6.93 -5.44 -8.82
C LEU A 109 5.48 -5.55 -8.30
N PRO A 110 4.58 -6.22 -9.04
CA PRO A 110 3.19 -6.43 -8.61
C PRO A 110 3.07 -7.15 -7.24
N ALA A 111 4.02 -8.02 -6.91
CA ALA A 111 4.08 -8.69 -5.61
C ALA A 111 4.31 -7.70 -4.45
N ALA A 112 5.07 -6.62 -4.69
CA ALA A 112 5.26 -5.55 -3.71
C ALA A 112 3.95 -4.84 -3.40
N VAL A 113 3.14 -4.57 -4.43
CA VAL A 113 1.82 -3.94 -4.29
C VAL A 113 0.94 -4.79 -3.37
N GLN A 114 0.82 -6.09 -3.64
CA GLN A 114 -0.01 -6.99 -2.84
C GLN A 114 0.46 -7.03 -1.38
N ALA A 115 1.76 -7.15 -1.15
CA ALA A 115 2.33 -7.15 0.20
C ALA A 115 2.03 -5.85 0.97
N VAL A 116 2.12 -4.69 0.30
CA VAL A 116 1.76 -3.38 0.88
C VAL A 116 0.27 -3.33 1.23
N MET A 117 -0.61 -3.70 0.29
CA MET A 117 -2.06 -3.66 0.48
C MET A 117 -2.52 -4.58 1.61
N ASP A 118 -2.07 -5.83 1.63
CA ASP A 118 -2.44 -6.82 2.64
C ASP A 118 -1.93 -6.42 4.03
N THR A 119 -0.70 -5.90 4.10
CA THR A 119 -0.14 -5.44 5.38
C THR A 119 -0.89 -4.21 5.87
N TYR A 120 -1.17 -3.27 4.99
CA TYR A 120 -1.89 -2.05 5.36
C TYR A 120 -3.31 -2.35 5.85
N ARG A 121 -4.03 -3.21 5.12
CA ARG A 121 -5.36 -3.67 5.50
C ARG A 121 -5.34 -4.32 6.89
N ARG A 122 -4.38 -5.20 7.17
CA ARG A 122 -4.22 -5.83 8.50
C ARG A 122 -3.93 -4.80 9.58
N LEU A 123 -3.08 -3.82 9.31
CA LEU A 123 -2.79 -2.73 10.26
C LEU A 123 -4.04 -1.92 10.62
N CYS A 124 -4.89 -1.61 9.64
CA CYS A 124 -6.11 -0.82 9.85
C CYS A 124 -7.29 -1.64 10.41
N LEU A 125 -7.38 -2.95 10.11
CA LEU A 125 -8.55 -3.77 10.47
C LEU A 125 -8.34 -4.71 11.65
N GLU A 126 -7.12 -5.24 11.84
CA GLU A 126 -6.86 -6.30 12.82
C GLU A 126 -6.27 -5.78 14.14
N GLY A 127 -5.96 -4.48 14.23
CA GLY A 127 -5.46 -3.86 15.46
C GLY A 127 -4.11 -4.45 15.89
N ARG A 128 -3.01 -3.84 15.43
CA ARG A 128 -1.67 -4.12 15.99
C ARG A 128 -1.15 -2.88 16.70
N LEU A 129 -0.63 -3.09 17.91
CA LEU A 129 -0.09 -2.10 18.87
C LEU A 129 -1.00 -1.69 20.04
N GLY A 130 -2.02 -2.49 20.39
CA GLY A 130 -2.77 -2.33 21.65
C GLY A 130 -3.98 -1.40 21.57
N ASN A 131 -4.57 -1.26 20.38
CA ASN A 131 -5.89 -0.68 20.17
C ASN A 131 -6.87 -1.79 19.78
#